data_AF-A0A9P0PEL2-F1
#
_entry.id   AF-A0A9P0PEL2-F1
#
_cell.length_a   1.000
_cell.length_b   1.000
_cell.length_c   1.000
_cell.angle_alpha   90.00
_cell.angle_beta   90.00
_cell.angle_gamma   90.00
#
_symmetry.space_group_name_H-M   'P 1'
#
loop_
_entity.id
_entity.type
_entity.pdbx_description
1 polymer ?
#
loop_
_entity_poly.entity_id
_entity_poly.type
_entity_poly.pdbx_seq_one_letter_code
_entity_poly.pdbx_strand_id
1 'polypeptide(L)'
;MGAVDRSDMMLSSVDCTRKCLKWYKKLFLHSINITLLNAHAMFSTRHTKKTSFANFHLAVIAQLIERYGIVKSIHCDLGNARLQNRHFPVSVLRKPGSTKVGSRRCWVCSHTKQKQAKRKESSYMCPECDVGLCVVPCFKIYHTEATF
;
A
#
# COMPACT_ATOMS: atom_id res chain seq x y z
N MET A 1 20.91 -36.15 6.94
CA MET A 1 21.34 -34.74 6.82
C MET A 1 20.46 -33.93 5.85
N GLY A 2 20.01 -34.46 4.70
CA GLY A 2 19.31 -33.65 3.68
C GLY A 2 17.88 -33.14 3.95
N ALA A 3 17.24 -33.48 5.08
CA ALA A 3 15.90 -32.98 5.39
C ALA A 3 15.90 -31.48 5.75
N VAL A 4 16.96 -31.03 6.42
CA VAL A 4 17.17 -29.62 6.77
C VAL A 4 17.43 -28.81 5.49
N ASP A 5 18.34 -29.28 4.63
CA ASP A 5 18.66 -28.64 3.35
C ASP A 5 17.43 -28.54 2.44
N ARG A 6 16.59 -29.57 2.41
CA ARG A 6 15.33 -29.53 1.64
C ARG A 6 14.36 -28.48 2.17
N SER A 7 14.29 -28.32 3.49
CA SER A 7 13.43 -27.31 4.11
C SER A 7 13.94 -25.91 3.77
N ASP A 8 15.25 -25.68 3.89
CA ASP A 8 15.88 -24.40 3.53
C ASP A 8 15.71 -24.08 2.04
N MET A 9 15.88 -25.07 1.16
CA MET A 9 15.61 -24.95 -0.27
C MET A 9 14.15 -24.55 -0.53
N MET A 10 13.17 -25.15 0.13
CA MET A 10 11.77 -24.76 -0.03
C MET A 10 11.51 -23.33 0.48
N LEU A 11 12.12 -22.93 1.59
CA LEU A 11 11.97 -21.59 2.16
C LEU A 11 12.64 -20.51 1.30
N SER A 12 13.73 -20.84 0.58
CA SER A 12 14.40 -19.91 -0.32
C SER A 12 13.47 -19.32 -1.39
N SER A 13 12.46 -20.08 -1.82
CA SER A 13 11.47 -19.63 -2.82
C SER A 13 10.49 -18.57 -2.30
N VAL A 14 10.30 -18.47 -0.98
CA VAL A 14 9.38 -17.52 -0.32
C VAL A 14 10.12 -16.53 0.58
N ASP A 15 11.45 -16.46 0.47
CA ASP A 15 12.23 -15.57 1.33
C ASP A 15 11.87 -14.10 1.07
N CYS A 16 11.28 -13.49 2.08
CA CYS A 16 10.88 -12.09 2.10
C CYS A 16 11.86 -11.21 2.88
N THR A 17 12.97 -11.78 3.38
CA THR A 17 13.97 -11.01 4.10
C THR A 17 14.60 -9.94 3.18
N ARG A 18 14.81 -8.76 3.75
CA ARG A 18 15.43 -7.62 3.08
C ARG A 18 16.65 -7.18 3.89
N LYS A 19 17.59 -6.49 3.24
CA LYS A 19 18.72 -5.87 3.93
C LYS A 19 18.18 -4.95 5.03
N CYS A 20 18.47 -5.27 6.28
CA CYS A 20 18.07 -4.49 7.45
C CYS A 20 19.18 -4.51 8.48
N LEU A 21 19.43 -3.37 9.13
CA LEU A 21 20.40 -3.23 10.22
C LEU A 21 19.97 -3.96 11.50
N LYS A 22 18.66 -4.21 11.66
CA LYS A 22 18.09 -4.83 12.86
C LYS A 22 17.94 -6.34 12.67
N TRP A 23 18.82 -7.12 13.29
CA TRP A 23 18.90 -8.59 13.12
C TRP A 23 17.60 -9.32 13.49
N TYR A 24 16.90 -8.90 14.54
CA TYR A 24 15.69 -9.57 15.03
C TYR A 24 14.56 -9.62 13.99
N LYS A 25 14.52 -8.67 13.05
CA LYS A 25 13.54 -8.67 11.95
C LYS A 25 13.76 -9.85 11.00
N LYS A 26 15.01 -10.24 10.76
CA LYS A 26 15.34 -11.41 9.94
C LYS A 26 14.87 -12.68 10.62
N LEU A 27 15.15 -12.81 11.92
CA LEU A 27 14.70 -13.96 12.72
C LEU A 27 13.17 -14.07 12.72
N PHE A 28 12.47 -12.96 12.91
CA PHE A 28 11.01 -12.92 12.89
C PHE A 28 10.43 -13.38 11.54
N LEU A 29 10.92 -12.84 10.42
CA LEU A 29 10.45 -13.22 9.08
C LEU A 29 10.77 -14.69 8.78
N HIS A 30 11.95 -15.17 9.16
CA HIS A 30 12.31 -16.57 9.03
C HIS A 30 11.40 -17.49 9.86
N SER A 31 11.04 -17.06 11.08
CA SER A 31 10.09 -17.80 11.93
C SER A 31 8.72 -17.93 11.26
N ILE A 32 8.22 -16.87 10.62
CA ILE A 32 6.97 -16.92 9.85
C ILE A 32 7.07 -17.94 8.70
N ASN A 33 8.17 -17.90 7.95
CA ASN A 33 8.40 -18.83 6.84
C ASN A 33 8.39 -20.30 7.31
N ILE A 34 9.06 -20.62 8.42
CA ILE A 34 9.01 -21.96 9.03
C ILE A 34 7.58 -22.34 9.45
N THR A 35 6.84 -21.43 10.08
CA THR A 35 5.45 -21.72 10.49
C THR A 35 4.55 -22.03 9.31
N LEU A 36 4.72 -21.33 8.19
CA LEU A 36 3.98 -21.58 6.95
C LEU A 36 4.33 -22.94 6.33
N LEU A 37 5.61 -23.32 6.35
CA LEU A 37 6.05 -24.63 5.86
C LEU A 37 5.47 -25.77 6.72
N ASN A 38 5.47 -25.61 8.04
CA ASN A 38 4.86 -26.58 8.95
C ASN A 38 3.34 -26.68 8.76
N ALA A 39 2.66 -25.54 8.56
CA ALA A 39 1.23 -25.51 8.25
C ALA A 39 0.91 -26.22 6.92
N HIS A 40 1.76 -26.05 5.90
CA HIS A 40 1.62 -26.76 4.62
C HIS A 40 1.82 -28.28 4.78
N ALA A 41 2.75 -28.71 5.61
CA ALA A 41 2.93 -30.13 5.94
C ALA A 41 1.67 -30.71 6.61
N MET A 42 1.12 -30.01 7.61
CA MET A 42 -0.13 -30.40 8.27
C MET A 42 -1.33 -30.43 7.30
N PHE A 43 -1.42 -29.44 6.40
CA PHE A 43 -2.44 -29.38 5.36
C PHE A 43 -2.32 -30.58 4.41
N SER A 44 -1.11 -30.93 4.00
CA SER A 44 -0.83 -32.05 3.10
C SER A 44 -1.15 -33.41 3.74
N THR A 45 -1.08 -33.53 5.06
CA THR A 45 -1.49 -34.76 5.77
C THR A 45 -3.02 -34.94 5.81
N ARG A 46 -3.78 -33.84 5.87
CA ARG A 46 -5.25 -33.88 5.96
C ARG A 46 -5.95 -33.91 4.60
N HIS A 47 -5.33 -33.35 3.57
CA HIS A 47 -5.91 -33.26 2.24
C HIS A 47 -5.24 -34.24 1.27
N THR A 48 -6.05 -35.03 0.56
CA THR A 48 -5.58 -35.97 -0.47
C THR A 48 -5.06 -35.27 -1.73
N LYS A 49 -5.49 -34.03 -1.98
CA LYS A 49 -5.06 -33.23 -3.11
C LYS A 49 -3.69 -32.59 -2.84
N LYS A 50 -2.68 -33.04 -3.58
CA LYS A 50 -1.33 -32.46 -3.55
C LYS A 50 -1.39 -31.01 -4.02
N THR A 51 -1.11 -30.08 -3.12
CA THR A 51 -0.99 -28.65 -3.40
C THR A 51 0.46 -28.25 -3.23
N SER A 52 1.04 -27.55 -4.21
CA SER A 52 2.41 -27.04 -4.08
C SER A 52 2.50 -26.03 -2.94
N PHE A 53 3.67 -25.94 -2.31
CA PHE A 53 3.90 -24.97 -1.25
C PHE A 53 3.62 -23.53 -1.72
N ALA A 54 4.00 -23.18 -2.95
CA ALA A 54 3.73 -21.87 -3.54
C ALA A 54 2.23 -21.55 -3.66
N ASN A 55 1.41 -22.51 -4.12
CA ASN A 55 -0.04 -22.29 -4.26
C ASN A 55 -0.72 -22.18 -2.89
N PHE A 56 -0.28 -23.00 -1.93
CA PHE A 56 -0.74 -22.90 -0.54
C PHE A 56 -0.38 -21.53 0.06
N HIS A 57 0.86 -21.08 -0.13
CA HIS A 57 1.35 -19.80 0.35
C HIS A 57 0.55 -18.62 -0.22
N LEU A 58 0.30 -18.62 -1.53
CA LEU A 58 -0.52 -17.59 -2.18
C LEU A 58 -1.96 -17.58 -1.67
N ALA A 59 -2.57 -18.76 -1.46
CA ALA A 59 -3.93 -18.86 -0.92
C ALA A 59 -4.00 -18.30 0.51
N VAL A 60 -3.01 -18.58 1.36
CA VAL A 60 -2.95 -18.01 2.72
C VAL A 60 -2.80 -16.49 2.67
N ILE A 61 -1.92 -15.96 1.80
CA ILE A 61 -1.78 -14.51 1.61
C ILE A 61 -3.10 -13.87 1.19
N ALA A 62 -3.78 -14.46 0.20
CA ALA A 62 -5.06 -13.97 -0.29
C ALA A 62 -6.10 -13.91 0.84
N GLN A 63 -6.23 -14.97 1.64
CA GLN A 63 -7.16 -15.02 2.77
C GLN A 63 -6.82 -14.01 3.88
N LEU A 64 -5.53 -13.79 4.15
CA LEU A 64 -5.09 -12.78 5.13
C LEU A 64 -5.39 -11.37 4.66
N ILE A 65 -5.20 -11.08 3.37
CA ILE A 65 -5.55 -9.79 2.77
C ILE A 65 -7.06 -9.61 2.72
N GLU A 66 -7.83 -10.64 2.40
CA GLU A 66 -9.29 -10.55 2.38
C GLU A 66 -9.85 -10.26 3.77
N ARG A 67 -9.32 -10.94 4.80
CA ARG A 67 -9.82 -10.84 6.17
C ARG A 67 -9.33 -9.61 6.93
N TYR A 68 -8.07 -9.23 6.74
CA TYR A 68 -7.40 -8.17 7.51
C TYR A 68 -6.82 -7.05 6.64
N GLY A 69 -6.91 -7.17 5.32
CA GLY A 69 -6.51 -6.13 4.41
C GLY A 69 -7.37 -4.91 4.66
N ILE A 70 -6.75 -3.90 5.26
CA ILE A 70 -7.29 -2.55 5.18
C ILE A 70 -7.27 -2.24 3.70
N VAL A 71 -8.45 -2.16 3.09
CA VAL A 71 -8.63 -1.40 1.85
C VAL A 71 -8.24 0.01 2.23
N LYS A 72 -6.93 0.33 2.18
CA LYS A 72 -6.54 1.69 1.90
C LYS A 72 -7.27 1.94 0.60
N SER A 73 -8.31 2.77 0.65
CA SER A 73 -8.91 3.36 -0.53
C SER A 73 -7.76 3.53 -1.51
N ILE A 74 -7.75 2.70 -2.55
CA ILE A 74 -6.82 2.86 -3.66
C ILE A 74 -7.32 4.16 -4.26
N HIS A 75 -6.86 5.27 -3.69
CA HIS A 75 -7.36 6.58 -4.00
C HIS A 75 -6.87 6.86 -5.40
N CYS A 76 -7.75 6.63 -6.38
CA CYS A 76 -7.59 6.97 -7.79
C CYS A 76 -6.29 6.50 -8.48
N ASP A 77 -5.76 5.31 -8.18
CA ASP A 77 -4.72 4.66 -9.01
C ASP A 77 -5.29 3.68 -10.05
N LEU A 78 -6.62 3.46 -10.07
CA LEU A 78 -7.26 2.91 -11.27
C LEU A 78 -7.22 3.99 -12.35
N GLY A 79 -6.40 3.76 -13.37
CA GLY A 79 -6.06 4.68 -14.45
C GLY A 79 -7.16 5.64 -14.86
N ASN A 80 -6.79 6.91 -14.98
CA ASN A 80 -7.60 8.03 -15.47
C ASN A 80 -8.82 8.44 -14.63
N ALA A 81 -9.15 7.79 -13.50
CA ALA A 81 -10.25 8.23 -12.63
C ALA A 81 -10.09 9.69 -12.14
N ARG A 82 -8.84 10.12 -11.90
CA ARG A 82 -8.49 11.52 -11.61
C ARG A 82 -8.92 12.50 -12.70
N LEU A 83 -8.88 12.08 -13.97
CA LEU A 83 -9.12 12.91 -15.16
C LEU A 83 -10.55 12.83 -15.71
N GLN A 84 -11.27 11.74 -15.40
CA GLN A 84 -12.58 11.45 -15.98
C GLN A 84 -13.75 11.75 -15.03
N ASN A 85 -13.56 11.62 -13.72
CA ASN A 85 -14.63 11.83 -12.74
C ASN A 85 -14.83 13.32 -12.42
N ARG A 86 -16.03 13.64 -11.92
CA ARG A 86 -16.37 14.99 -11.46
C ARG A 86 -15.88 15.17 -10.02
N HIS A 87 -14.74 15.82 -9.87
CA HIS A 87 -14.17 16.12 -8.56
C HIS A 87 -14.64 17.48 -8.06
N PHE A 88 -15.05 17.55 -6.79
CA PHE A 88 -15.49 18.81 -6.16
C PHE A 88 -14.61 19.16 -4.95
N PRO A 89 -14.20 20.43 -4.79
CA PRO A 89 -13.38 20.85 -3.67
C PRO A 89 -14.19 20.81 -2.37
N VAL A 90 -13.67 20.13 -1.36
CA VAL A 90 -14.20 20.10 0.00
C VAL A 90 -13.18 20.72 0.96
N SER A 91 -13.65 21.40 2.01
CA SER A 91 -12.75 21.93 3.03
C SER A 91 -12.12 20.82 3.87
N VAL A 92 -10.84 20.97 4.19
CA VAL A 92 -10.13 20.01 5.04
C VAL A 92 -10.71 20.11 6.44
N LEU A 93 -11.16 18.98 6.97
CA LEU A 93 -11.70 18.90 8.32
C LEU A 93 -10.66 19.36 9.35
N ARG A 94 -11.14 20.16 10.30
CA ARG A 94 -10.35 20.61 11.44
C ARG A 94 -10.07 19.42 12.36
N LYS A 95 -8.85 19.34 12.89
CA LYS A 95 -8.51 18.36 13.93
C LYS A 95 -9.29 18.69 15.21
N PRO A 96 -9.88 17.70 15.90
CA PRO A 96 -10.56 17.95 17.17
C PRO A 96 -9.60 18.63 18.15
N GLY A 97 -10.02 19.78 18.70
CA GLY A 97 -9.23 20.60 19.64
C GLY A 97 -8.39 21.75 19.06
N SER A 98 -8.22 21.89 17.74
CA SER A 98 -7.35 22.93 17.15
C SER A 98 -8.11 24.11 16.55
N THR A 99 -7.97 25.35 17.04
CA THR A 99 -8.60 26.57 16.46
C THR A 99 -8.26 26.86 15.00
N LYS A 100 -7.18 26.28 14.46
CA LYS A 100 -6.77 26.47 13.07
C LYS A 100 -7.62 25.65 12.10
N VAL A 101 -7.99 26.27 10.98
CA VAL A 101 -8.60 25.59 9.82
C VAL A 101 -7.66 24.48 9.37
N GLY A 102 -8.22 23.31 9.04
CA GLY A 102 -7.43 22.21 8.49
C GLY A 102 -6.73 22.68 7.21
N SER A 103 -5.43 22.45 7.11
CA SER A 103 -4.67 22.72 5.89
C SER A 103 -3.91 21.46 5.47
N ARG A 104 -3.83 21.24 4.16
CA ARG A 104 -3.02 20.21 3.52
C ARG A 104 -2.08 20.86 2.51
N ARG A 105 -0.94 20.25 2.27
CA ARG A 105 -0.01 20.71 1.23
C ARG A 105 -0.65 20.51 -0.15
N CYS A 106 -0.56 21.52 -1.01
CA CYS A 106 -0.97 21.42 -2.40
C CYS A 106 -0.06 20.45 -3.15
N TRP A 107 -0.64 19.37 -3.71
CA TRP A 107 0.11 18.38 -4.48
C TRP A 107 0.77 19.00 -5.73
N VAL A 108 -0.02 19.72 -6.54
CA VAL A 108 0.45 20.36 -7.79
C VAL A 108 1.59 21.34 -7.53
N CYS A 109 1.47 22.23 -6.55
CA CYS A 109 2.54 23.20 -6.28
C CYS A 109 3.84 22.55 -5.83
N SER A 110 3.75 21.38 -5.19
CA SER A 110 4.92 20.67 -4.65
C SER A 110 5.59 19.76 -5.68
N HIS A 111 4.82 19.25 -6.64
CA HIS A 111 5.28 18.24 -7.61
C HIS A 111 5.30 18.74 -9.06
N THR A 112 5.02 20.03 -9.29
CA THR A 112 5.11 20.62 -10.63
C THR A 112 6.51 20.47 -11.21
N LYS A 113 6.59 20.01 -12.46
CA LYS A 113 7.84 19.99 -13.24
C LYS A 113 7.97 21.20 -14.16
N GLN A 114 6.85 21.87 -14.43
CA GLN A 114 6.79 23.00 -15.36
C GLN A 114 7.27 24.31 -14.72
N LYS A 115 7.13 24.44 -13.39
CA LYS A 115 7.51 25.64 -12.63
C LYS A 115 8.39 25.24 -11.45
N GLN A 116 9.00 26.24 -10.81
CA GLN A 116 9.71 26.00 -9.55
C GLN A 116 8.72 25.47 -8.50
N ALA A 117 9.05 24.31 -7.92
CA ALA A 117 8.27 23.72 -6.86
C ALA A 117 8.18 24.67 -5.65
N LYS A 118 6.96 24.91 -5.18
CA LYS A 118 6.67 25.80 -4.04
C LYS A 118 5.82 25.07 -3.02
N ARG A 119 6.20 25.19 -1.74
CA ARG A 119 5.36 24.71 -0.64
C ARG A 119 4.21 25.69 -0.42
N LYS A 120 3.00 25.29 -0.80
CA LYS A 120 1.76 26.02 -0.53
C LYS A 120 0.78 25.14 0.23
N GLU A 121 0.16 25.70 1.27
CA GLU A 121 -0.90 25.05 2.01
C GLU A 121 -2.27 25.46 1.46
N SER A 122 -3.21 24.52 1.45
CA SER A 122 -4.58 24.72 1.02
C SER A 122 -5.53 24.22 2.10
N SER A 123 -6.60 24.98 2.34
CA SER A 123 -7.73 24.58 3.16
C SER A 123 -8.70 23.65 2.42
N TYR A 124 -8.43 23.32 1.15
CA TYR A 124 -9.29 22.51 0.30
C TYR A 124 -8.60 21.20 -0.12
N MET A 125 -9.40 20.15 -0.22
CA MET A 125 -8.99 18.84 -0.68
C MET A 125 -10.04 18.24 -1.61
N CYS A 126 -9.60 17.33 -2.48
CA CYS A 126 -10.51 16.44 -3.20
C CYS A 126 -10.74 15.19 -2.34
N PRO A 127 -12.00 14.88 -1.92
CA PRO A 127 -12.28 13.70 -1.12
C PRO A 127 -12.12 12.40 -1.93
N GLU A 128 -12.34 12.43 -3.25
CA GLU A 128 -12.23 11.28 -4.14
C GLU A 128 -10.79 10.93 -4.54
N CYS A 129 -9.85 11.86 -4.38
CA CYS A 129 -8.42 11.65 -4.60
C CYS A 129 -7.59 11.75 -3.31
N ASP A 130 -8.20 12.13 -2.18
CA ASP A 130 -7.56 12.41 -0.87
C ASP A 130 -6.30 13.31 -0.95
N VAL A 131 -6.28 14.23 -1.91
CA VAL A 131 -5.18 15.19 -2.10
C VAL A 131 -5.59 16.61 -1.71
N GLY A 132 -4.67 17.34 -1.08
CA GLY A 132 -4.80 18.78 -0.88
C GLY A 132 -4.48 19.53 -2.16
N LEU A 133 -5.35 20.46 -2.56
CA LEU A 133 -5.20 21.24 -3.80
C LEU A 133 -5.65 22.68 -3.56
N CYS A 134 -4.94 23.65 -4.15
CA CYS A 134 -5.43 25.04 -4.18
C CYS A 134 -6.67 25.13 -5.08
N VAL A 135 -7.70 25.86 -4.66
CA VAL A 135 -8.96 26.03 -5.43
C VAL A 135 -8.67 26.49 -6.87
N VAL A 136 -7.78 27.47 -7.02
CA VAL A 136 -7.35 27.99 -8.32
C VAL A 136 -5.82 28.16 -8.32
N PRO A 137 -5.10 27.78 -9.40
CA PRO A 137 -5.51 26.98 -10.56
C PRO A 137 -5.33 25.46 -10.38
N CYS A 138 -4.73 25.04 -9.26
CA CYS A 138 -4.25 23.67 -9.07
C CYS A 138 -5.34 22.61 -9.11
N PHE A 139 -6.54 22.90 -8.62
CA PHE A 139 -7.65 21.95 -8.64
C PHE A 139 -8.01 21.54 -10.06
N LYS A 140 -8.12 22.52 -10.97
CA LYS A 140 -8.36 22.27 -12.40
C LYS A 140 -7.23 21.45 -13.01
N ILE A 141 -5.99 21.93 -12.88
CA ILE A 141 -4.80 21.27 -13.46
C ILE A 141 -4.70 19.81 -13.02
N TYR A 142 -4.91 19.53 -11.73
CA TYR A 142 -4.87 18.17 -11.20
C TYR A 142 -6.01 17.28 -11.71
N HIS A 143 -7.10 17.81 -12.24
CA HIS A 143 -8.20 16.99 -12.76
C HIS A 143 -8.32 17.03 -14.28
N THR A 144 -7.51 17.84 -14.97
CA THR A 144 -7.54 17.94 -16.44
C THR A 144 -6.24 17.54 -17.12
N GLU A 145 -5.10 17.67 -16.46
CA GLU A 145 -3.78 17.48 -17.10
C GLU A 145 -3.08 16.20 -16.60
N ALA A 146 -2.52 15.44 -17.54
CA ALA A 146 -1.71 14.26 -17.23
C ALA A 146 -0.37 14.64 -16.57
N THR A 147 0.18 15.80 -16.93
CA THR A 147 1.46 16.32 -16.45
C THR A 147 1.32 17.78 -16.03
N PHE A 148 1.93 18.15 -14.91
CA PHE A 148 1.90 19.50 -14.33
C PHE A 148 3.20 19.83 -13.63
#